data_AF-A0A0E9N196-F1
#
_entry.id   AF-A0A0E9N196-F1
#
_cell.length_a   1.000
_cell.length_b   1.000
_cell.length_c   1.000
_cell.angle_alpha   90.00
_cell.angle_beta   90.00
_cell.angle_gamma   90.00
#
_symmetry.space_group_name_H-M   'P 1'
#
loop_
_entity.id
_entity.type
_entity.pdbx_description
1 polymer ?
#
loop_
_entity_poly.entity_id
_entity_poly.type
_entity_poly.pdbx_seq_one_letter_code
_entity_poly.pdbx_strand_id
1 'polypeptide(L)'
;MAEHITVRIPELPAVSDEHPLTLADTFPLWSADDNITRHTTLSKLREFIATGGGPTAAPIVIGNTIYHTVTVGEAGDGEETILSIPSLAGKNYKLRRDGSDMEPGIAFNNLSAGGLQLIRPFDYLVAGQLYVFDLFELAGGSSTPGSGSGSLYKGVIRVDTNKLMAPGDMNKIMQLRGGASAITLTLPDGSLIPANSLTIIESNILNDKHNAVTTSGGQYIYMNGASYNTIYPGIGESVWLYFDEDGWYILNDFGGIYRELGNIVPVYKAGPNDLVLDGSLVSRADNARLWQVVQGFGSSLVSDTTWNTADALVAGRTVQKPYRGCFSTGDGSTTFRLPDYRNMTLRGLKSLIGGDTERFLNRPGGYQRHEFESHDHDVQPPNSNSDSGSGKTATGNDSPEGSIAPYSTSAVGGAETRMDNIGVIWVIKR
;
A
#
# COMPACT_ATOMS: atom_id res chain seq x y z
N MET A 1 -59.62 16.42 19.48
CA MET A 1 -59.79 17.37 20.61
C MET A 1 -58.51 17.28 21.43
N ALA A 2 -57.69 18.33 21.44
CA ALA A 2 -56.48 18.35 22.27
C ALA A 2 -56.91 18.38 23.74
N GLU A 3 -56.40 17.45 24.56
CA GLU A 3 -56.55 17.50 26.01
C GLU A 3 -55.90 18.79 26.50
N HIS A 4 -56.70 19.67 27.11
CA HIS A 4 -56.18 20.87 27.76
C HIS A 4 -55.45 20.46 29.03
N ILE A 5 -54.11 20.58 29.04
CA ILE A 5 -53.30 20.41 30.24
C ILE A 5 -53.74 21.47 31.25
N THR A 6 -54.35 21.03 32.36
CA THR A 6 -54.86 21.92 33.41
C THR A 6 -53.81 22.05 34.50
N VAL A 7 -53.07 23.16 34.54
CA VAL A 7 -52.06 23.44 35.56
C VAL A 7 -52.70 24.27 36.69
N ARG A 8 -52.55 23.84 37.96
CA ARG A 8 -52.87 24.68 39.14
C ARG A 8 -51.60 25.40 39.58
N ILE A 9 -51.64 26.72 39.61
CA ILE A 9 -50.55 27.55 40.14
C ILE A 9 -50.88 27.83 41.62
N PRO A 10 -50.05 27.38 42.60
CA PRO A 10 -50.17 27.82 43.99
C PRO A 10 -50.00 29.34 44.07
N GLU A 11 -50.70 30.00 45.00
CA GLU A 11 -50.71 31.47 45.13
C GLU A 11 -49.33 32.09 44.92
N LEU A 12 -49.20 32.91 43.87
CA LEU A 12 -47.97 33.63 43.59
C LEU A 12 -47.65 34.54 44.79
N PRO A 13 -46.38 34.65 45.22
CA PRO A 13 -46.00 35.62 46.24
C PRO A 13 -46.46 37.03 45.81
N ALA A 14 -46.92 37.83 46.77
CA ALA A 14 -47.44 39.16 46.51
C ALA A 14 -46.37 40.02 45.81
N VAL A 15 -46.62 40.32 44.53
CA VAL A 15 -45.76 41.22 43.75
C VAL A 15 -45.97 42.63 44.30
N SER A 16 -44.89 43.25 44.75
CA SER A 16 -44.89 44.65 45.21
C SER A 16 -43.85 45.44 44.43
N ASP A 17 -44.01 46.76 44.38
CA ASP A 17 -43.04 47.64 43.69
C ASP A 17 -41.62 47.56 44.30
N GLU A 18 -41.51 47.09 45.55
CA GLU A 18 -40.23 46.88 46.24
C GLU A 18 -39.55 45.55 45.86
N HIS A 19 -40.31 44.60 45.30
CA HIS A 19 -39.83 43.29 44.87
C HIS A 19 -40.47 42.88 43.53
N PRO A 20 -40.06 43.51 42.42
CA PRO A 20 -40.56 43.13 41.11
C PRO A 20 -40.13 41.71 40.76
N LEU A 21 -41.06 40.92 40.21
CA LEU A 21 -40.73 39.60 39.71
C LEU A 21 -39.68 39.71 38.59
N THR A 22 -38.58 38.98 38.74
CA THR A 22 -37.54 38.86 37.73
C THR A 22 -37.70 37.56 36.94
N LEU A 23 -37.14 37.49 35.74
CA LEU A 23 -37.18 36.26 34.92
C LEU A 23 -36.47 35.07 35.60
N ALA A 24 -35.59 35.34 36.57
CA ALA A 24 -34.84 34.34 37.34
C ALA A 24 -35.62 33.79 38.55
N ASP A 25 -36.72 34.43 38.95
CA ASP A 25 -37.47 34.00 40.12
C ASP A 25 -38.09 32.62 39.91
N THR A 26 -37.91 31.75 40.90
CA THR A 26 -38.39 30.36 40.84
C THR A 26 -39.72 30.19 41.54
N PHE A 27 -40.64 29.42 40.96
CA PHE A 27 -41.89 29.00 41.61
C PHE A 27 -42.13 27.51 41.42
N PRO A 28 -42.84 26.89 42.38
CA PRO A 28 -43.27 25.51 42.26
C PRO A 28 -44.39 25.38 41.21
N LEU A 29 -44.21 24.47 40.26
CA LEU A 29 -45.25 23.98 39.36
C LEU A 29 -45.52 22.51 39.64
N TRP A 30 -46.79 22.14 39.71
CA TRP A 30 -47.19 20.73 39.79
C TRP A 30 -47.30 20.15 38.37
N SER A 31 -46.51 19.12 38.07
CA SER A 31 -46.59 18.34 36.83
C SER A 31 -47.62 17.23 37.03
N ALA A 32 -48.68 17.22 36.23
CA ALA A 32 -49.72 16.20 36.28
C ALA A 32 -49.20 14.82 35.84
N ASP A 33 -48.31 14.79 34.83
CA ASP A 33 -47.80 13.55 34.23
C ASP A 33 -46.93 12.76 35.21
N ASP A 34 -46.10 13.46 35.96
CA ASP A 34 -45.18 12.86 36.93
C ASP A 34 -45.75 12.84 38.36
N ASN A 35 -46.88 13.54 38.58
CA ASN A 35 -47.48 13.79 39.90
C ASN A 35 -46.47 14.31 40.95
N ILE A 36 -45.54 15.18 40.55
CA ILE A 36 -44.56 15.82 41.44
C ILE A 36 -44.55 17.33 41.25
N THR A 37 -44.13 18.04 42.29
CA THR A 37 -43.86 19.49 42.22
C THR A 37 -42.43 19.70 41.74
N ARG A 38 -42.25 20.47 40.67
CA ARG A 38 -40.95 20.88 40.14
C ARG A 38 -40.82 22.40 40.27
N HIS A 39 -39.65 22.89 40.68
CA HIS A 39 -39.37 24.33 40.63
C HIS A 39 -38.96 24.71 39.21
N THR A 40 -39.55 25.76 38.65
CA THR A 40 -39.14 26.36 37.39
C THR A 40 -38.98 27.87 37.54
N THR A 41 -38.30 28.52 36.60
CA THR A 41 -38.13 29.98 36.58
C THR A 41 -39.27 30.66 35.82
N LEU A 42 -39.50 31.96 36.09
CA LEU A 42 -40.49 32.76 35.39
C LEU A 42 -40.26 32.84 33.89
N SER A 43 -38.99 32.82 33.47
CA SER A 43 -38.62 32.68 32.06
C SER A 43 -39.22 31.42 31.44
N LYS A 44 -39.01 30.25 32.07
CA LYS A 44 -39.49 28.95 31.56
C LYS A 44 -41.00 28.80 31.59
N LEU A 45 -41.70 29.38 32.57
CA LEU A 45 -43.17 29.40 32.56
C LEU A 45 -43.72 30.33 31.48
N ARG A 46 -43.12 31.51 31.31
CA ARG A 46 -43.51 32.44 30.24
C ARG A 46 -43.35 31.79 28.89
N GLU A 47 -42.26 31.05 28.70
CA GLU A 47 -42.00 30.24 27.52
C GLU A 47 -43.05 29.14 27.34
N PHE A 48 -43.30 28.33 28.37
CA PHE A 48 -44.33 27.27 28.34
C PHE A 48 -45.72 27.82 27.99
N ILE A 49 -46.09 28.99 28.51
CA ILE A 49 -47.35 29.67 28.18
C ILE A 49 -47.33 30.20 26.74
N ALA A 50 -46.23 30.81 26.30
CA ALA A 50 -46.10 31.39 24.96
C ALA A 50 -46.09 30.32 23.86
N THR A 51 -45.56 29.13 24.13
CA THR A 51 -45.54 27.98 23.21
C THR A 51 -46.78 27.08 23.36
N GLY A 52 -47.68 27.39 24.30
CA GLY A 52 -48.88 26.59 24.58
C GLY A 52 -48.57 25.19 25.10
N GLY A 53 -47.42 24.98 25.74
CA GLY A 53 -46.91 23.67 26.12
C GLY A 53 -46.55 22.78 24.93
N GLY A 54 -46.48 23.34 23.72
CA GLY A 54 -46.16 22.61 22.50
C GLY A 54 -44.71 22.11 22.51
N PRO A 55 -44.45 20.88 22.04
CA PRO A 55 -43.10 20.36 21.94
C PRO A 55 -42.25 21.27 21.04
N THR A 56 -40.94 21.28 21.29
CA THR A 56 -39.87 21.71 20.36
C THR A 56 -40.33 21.47 18.92
N ALA A 57 -40.20 22.49 18.04
CA ALA A 57 -40.66 22.37 16.66
C ALA A 57 -40.15 21.05 16.07
N ALA A 58 -41.08 20.19 15.64
CA ALA A 58 -40.69 18.87 15.15
C ALA A 58 -39.77 19.08 13.94
N PRO A 59 -38.54 18.55 13.97
CA PRO A 59 -37.60 18.76 12.87
C PRO A 59 -38.13 18.09 11.61
N ILE A 60 -37.90 18.72 10.45
CA ILE A 60 -38.30 18.19 9.14
C ILE A 60 -37.20 17.27 8.64
N VAL A 61 -37.52 16.01 8.37
CA VAL A 61 -36.55 15.02 7.89
C VAL A 61 -36.76 14.77 6.39
N ILE A 62 -35.70 14.94 5.59
CA ILE A 62 -35.69 14.66 4.15
C ILE A 62 -34.48 13.79 3.85
N GLY A 63 -34.70 12.48 3.67
CA GLY A 63 -33.61 11.51 3.50
C GLY A 63 -32.73 11.45 4.75
N ASN A 64 -31.42 11.69 4.57
CA ASN A 64 -30.44 11.73 5.65
C ASN A 64 -30.23 13.14 6.23
N THR A 65 -31.01 14.12 5.79
CA THR A 65 -30.88 15.51 6.25
C THR A 65 -32.05 15.88 7.15
N ILE A 66 -31.74 16.47 8.30
CA ILE A 66 -32.72 17.02 9.25
C ILE A 66 -32.63 18.54 9.22
N TYR A 67 -33.78 19.21 9.11
CA TYR A 67 -33.93 20.65 9.15
C TYR A 67 -34.63 21.04 10.44
N HIS A 68 -34.01 21.92 11.23
CA HIS A 68 -34.58 22.44 12.47
C HIS A 68 -34.52 23.97 12.49
N THR A 69 -35.68 24.61 12.61
CA THR A 69 -35.77 26.06 12.79
C THR A 69 -35.95 26.35 14.28
N VAL A 70 -35.03 27.12 14.85
CA VAL A 70 -35.06 27.49 16.27
C VAL A 70 -36.34 28.25 16.59
N THR A 71 -37.10 27.79 17.57
CA THR A 71 -38.31 28.46 18.05
C THR A 71 -37.98 29.60 19.02
N VAL A 72 -38.95 30.47 19.28
CA VAL A 72 -38.78 31.54 20.29
C VAL A 72 -38.48 30.96 21.67
N GLY A 73 -39.01 29.78 22.00
CA GLY A 73 -38.70 29.13 23.27
C GLY A 73 -37.26 28.61 23.35
N GLU A 74 -36.82 27.88 22.33
CA GLU A 74 -35.45 27.37 22.26
C GLU A 74 -34.38 28.47 22.26
N ALA A 75 -34.70 29.67 21.75
CA ALA A 75 -33.80 30.82 21.78
C ALA A 75 -33.73 31.51 23.17
N GLY A 76 -34.71 31.27 24.04
CA GLY A 76 -34.83 31.90 25.35
C GLY A 76 -34.84 33.43 25.28
N ASP A 77 -34.05 34.06 26.16
CA ASP A 77 -33.81 35.50 26.22
C ASP A 77 -32.61 35.96 25.35
N GLY A 78 -32.10 35.08 24.49
CA GLY A 78 -30.95 35.36 23.63
C GLY A 78 -29.61 34.97 24.23
N GLU A 79 -29.59 34.27 25.38
CA GLU A 79 -28.38 33.70 25.97
C GLU A 79 -28.31 32.16 25.89
N GLU A 80 -29.32 31.51 25.30
CA GLU A 80 -29.36 30.05 25.19
C GLU A 80 -28.38 29.51 24.17
N THR A 81 -27.66 28.45 24.54
CA THR A 81 -26.63 27.82 23.70
C THR A 81 -26.94 26.36 23.37
N ILE A 82 -27.98 25.79 23.98
CA ILE A 82 -28.29 24.35 23.93
C ILE A 82 -29.54 24.14 23.07
N LEU A 83 -29.39 23.45 21.95
CA LEU A 83 -30.50 23.04 21.10
C LEU A 83 -30.72 21.54 21.26
N SER A 84 -31.80 21.15 21.95
CA SER A 84 -32.12 19.74 22.22
C SER A 84 -32.98 19.14 21.12
N ILE A 85 -32.45 18.13 20.43
CA ILE A 85 -33.16 17.43 19.35
C ILE A 85 -33.03 15.92 19.60
N PRO A 86 -33.97 15.29 20.32
CA PRO A 86 -33.85 13.89 20.74
C PRO A 86 -33.65 12.88 19.61
N SER A 87 -34.15 13.17 18.40
CA SER A 87 -33.96 12.31 17.22
C SER A 87 -32.50 12.21 16.74
N LEU A 88 -31.62 13.10 17.20
CA LEU A 88 -30.19 13.06 16.93
C LEU A 88 -29.39 12.24 17.96
N ALA A 89 -30.05 11.69 19.00
CA ALA A 89 -29.36 10.92 20.03
C ALA A 89 -28.58 9.73 19.43
N GLY A 90 -27.28 9.67 19.71
CA GLY A 90 -26.38 8.62 19.21
C GLY A 90 -26.09 8.67 17.71
N LYS A 91 -26.47 9.74 16.99
CA LYS A 91 -26.19 9.91 15.57
C LYS A 91 -24.95 10.78 15.36
N ASN A 92 -24.19 10.49 14.31
CA ASN A 92 -23.14 11.38 13.81
C ASN A 92 -23.73 12.24 12.68
N TYR A 93 -23.39 13.52 12.67
CA TYR A 93 -23.94 14.46 11.71
C TYR A 93 -22.96 15.60 11.42
N LYS A 94 -23.03 16.14 10.20
CA LYS A 94 -22.44 17.43 9.85
C LYS A 94 -23.48 18.51 10.11
N LEU A 95 -23.07 19.60 10.73
CA LEU A 95 -23.96 20.70 11.06
C LEU A 95 -23.72 21.86 10.11
N ARG A 96 -24.81 22.42 9.58
CA ARG A 96 -24.81 23.71 8.88
C ARG A 96 -25.75 24.68 9.57
N ARG A 97 -25.32 25.94 9.68
CA ARG A 97 -26.15 27.05 10.16
C ARG A 97 -26.26 28.09 9.07
N ASP A 98 -27.50 28.38 8.65
CA ASP A 98 -27.81 29.32 7.57
C ASP A 98 -26.98 29.05 6.29
N GLY A 99 -26.76 27.77 5.99
CA GLY A 99 -26.01 27.30 4.82
C GLY A 99 -24.49 27.21 4.99
N SER A 100 -23.92 27.65 6.11
CA SER A 100 -22.48 27.54 6.40
C SER A 100 -22.16 26.34 7.28
N ASP A 101 -21.11 25.58 6.93
CA ASP A 101 -20.65 24.43 7.72
C ASP A 101 -20.11 24.87 9.10
N MET A 102 -20.42 24.08 10.13
CA MET A 102 -19.93 24.25 11.49
C MET A 102 -19.03 23.07 11.87
N GLU A 103 -17.90 23.37 12.50
CA GLU A 103 -16.92 22.36 12.90
C GLU A 103 -17.16 21.88 14.34
N PRO A 104 -17.35 20.56 14.57
CA PRO A 104 -17.54 20.01 15.91
C PRO A 104 -16.29 20.19 16.77
N GLY A 105 -16.46 20.48 18.06
CA GLY A 105 -15.40 20.77 19.02
C GLY A 105 -14.83 22.20 18.93
N ILE A 106 -15.16 22.96 17.89
CA ILE A 106 -14.78 24.38 17.74
C ILE A 106 -16.00 25.30 17.79
N ALA A 107 -17.05 24.97 17.04
CA ALA A 107 -18.27 25.77 16.98
C ALA A 107 -19.38 25.19 17.87
N PHE A 108 -19.45 23.87 17.99
CA PHE A 108 -20.46 23.20 18.82
C PHE A 108 -19.96 21.85 19.37
N ASN A 109 -20.61 21.36 20.42
CA ASN A 109 -20.47 20.00 20.94
C ASN A 109 -21.77 19.20 20.74
N ASN A 110 -21.66 17.90 20.50
CA ASN A 110 -22.81 16.99 20.41
C ASN A 110 -23.35 16.67 21.81
N LEU A 111 -24.67 16.69 21.98
CA LEU A 111 -25.31 16.26 23.23
C LEU A 111 -25.59 14.75 23.17
N SER A 112 -25.28 14.03 24.26
CA SER A 112 -25.55 12.60 24.36
C SER A 112 -27.05 12.25 24.26
N ALA A 113 -27.91 13.17 24.71
CA ALA A 113 -29.37 13.05 24.61
C ALA A 113 -29.93 13.47 23.24
N GLY A 114 -29.08 13.84 22.28
CA GLY A 114 -29.47 14.38 20.98
C GLY A 114 -29.50 15.92 20.97
N GLY A 115 -29.08 16.52 19.85
CA GLY A 115 -28.92 17.96 19.70
C GLY A 115 -27.47 18.43 19.83
N LEU A 116 -27.27 19.72 20.09
CA LEU A 116 -25.97 20.39 20.13
C LEU A 116 -25.89 21.46 21.23
N GLN A 117 -24.67 21.83 21.60
CA GLN A 117 -24.36 23.02 22.40
C GLN A 117 -23.38 23.92 21.64
N LEU A 118 -23.72 25.19 21.42
CA LEU A 118 -22.80 26.20 20.90
C LEU A 118 -21.75 26.54 21.96
N ILE A 119 -20.48 26.59 21.55
CA ILE A 119 -19.36 26.75 22.51
C ILE A 119 -18.51 28.01 22.25
N ARG A 120 -18.79 28.75 21.18
CA ARG A 120 -18.11 30.02 20.91
C ARG A 120 -18.66 31.10 21.85
N PRO A 121 -17.78 31.96 22.42
CA PRO A 121 -18.25 33.11 23.18
C PRO A 121 -19.19 33.97 22.34
N PHE A 122 -20.32 34.35 22.93
CA PHE A 122 -21.37 35.18 22.30
C PHE A 122 -22.11 34.53 21.13
N ASP A 123 -22.05 33.21 20.98
CA ASP A 123 -22.81 32.48 19.98
C ASP A 123 -24.03 31.82 20.62
N TYR A 124 -25.20 32.37 20.34
CA TYR A 124 -26.48 32.00 20.95
C TYR A 124 -27.49 31.53 19.91
N LEU A 125 -28.50 30.79 20.35
CA LEU A 125 -29.64 30.38 19.53
C LEU A 125 -30.52 31.60 19.22
N VAL A 126 -30.79 31.83 17.94
CA VAL A 126 -31.64 32.93 17.48
C VAL A 126 -32.94 32.37 16.91
N ALA A 127 -34.08 32.84 17.41
CA ALA A 127 -35.38 32.41 16.92
C ALA A 127 -35.51 32.65 15.40
N GLY A 128 -35.98 31.64 14.67
CA GLY A 128 -36.09 31.63 13.21
C GLY A 128 -34.82 31.18 12.47
N GLN A 129 -33.70 30.98 13.17
CA GLN A 129 -32.48 30.48 12.55
C GLN A 129 -32.60 29.01 12.15
N LEU A 130 -32.05 28.66 10.98
CA LEU A 130 -32.11 27.30 10.44
C LEU A 130 -30.81 26.54 10.70
N TYR A 131 -30.95 25.39 11.35
CA TYR A 131 -29.90 24.38 11.47
C TYR A 131 -30.22 23.17 10.58
N VAL A 132 -29.22 22.72 9.84
CA VAL A 132 -29.31 21.58 8.93
C VAL A 132 -28.31 20.52 9.38
N PHE A 133 -28.79 19.32 9.64
CA PHE A 133 -28.01 18.19 10.12
C PHE A 133 -27.95 17.13 9.03
N ASP A 134 -26.79 16.96 8.42
CA ASP A 134 -26.57 15.90 7.43
C ASP A 134 -26.02 14.67 8.16
N LEU A 135 -26.89 13.69 8.41
CA LEU A 135 -26.55 12.45 9.10
C LEU A 135 -25.57 11.64 8.25
N PHE A 136 -24.54 11.12 8.91
CA PHE A 136 -23.61 10.17 8.31
C PHE A 136 -23.26 9.06 9.30
N GLU A 137 -22.93 7.90 8.77
CA GLU A 137 -22.35 6.84 9.58
C GLU A 137 -20.82 6.98 9.54
N LEU A 138 -20.19 7.09 10.71
CA LEU A 138 -18.75 6.96 10.82
C LEU A 138 -18.39 5.51 10.49
N ALA A 139 -17.95 5.28 9.25
CA ALA A 139 -17.33 4.03 8.86
C ALA A 139 -15.99 3.90 9.59
N GLY A 140 -16.01 3.28 10.78
CA GLY A 140 -14.82 2.90 11.53
C GLY A 140 -14.59 3.74 12.79
N GLY A 141 -14.80 3.12 13.96
CA GLY A 141 -14.51 3.79 15.23
C GLY A 141 -15.05 3.10 16.48
N SER A 142 -15.06 1.76 16.53
CA SER A 142 -15.10 1.06 17.82
C SER A 142 -13.74 0.43 18.06
N SER A 143 -13.03 0.90 19.08
CA SER A 143 -11.77 0.31 19.58
C SER A 143 -11.96 -1.08 20.20
N THR A 144 -13.19 -1.57 20.27
CA THR A 144 -13.51 -2.96 20.59
C THR A 144 -13.72 -3.70 19.28
N PRO A 145 -12.95 -4.77 18.96
CA PRO A 145 -13.21 -5.64 17.81
C PRO A 145 -14.57 -6.31 18.01
N GLY A 146 -15.62 -5.61 17.59
CA GLY A 146 -17.01 -5.95 17.83
C GLY A 146 -17.53 -6.83 16.71
N SER A 147 -18.28 -7.84 17.12
CA SER A 147 -19.06 -8.81 16.35
C SER A 147 -20.20 -8.20 15.52
N GLY A 148 -20.00 -7.03 14.92
CA GLY A 148 -20.95 -6.44 13.98
C GLY A 148 -20.87 -7.17 12.64
N SER A 149 -22.01 -7.57 12.09
CA SER A 149 -22.15 -8.46 10.93
C SER A 149 -21.73 -7.86 9.58
N GLY A 150 -20.80 -6.90 9.56
CA GLY A 150 -20.34 -6.22 8.35
C GLY A 150 -18.83 -5.96 8.28
N SER A 151 -18.03 -6.37 9.27
CA SER A 151 -16.58 -6.22 9.17
C SER A 151 -15.97 -7.33 8.32
N LEU A 152 -15.11 -6.97 7.36
CA LEU A 152 -14.37 -7.90 6.50
C LEU A 152 -13.49 -8.87 7.31
N TYR A 153 -13.02 -8.44 8.48
CA TYR A 153 -12.28 -9.27 9.42
C TYR A 153 -12.72 -9.01 10.88
N LYS A 154 -12.60 -10.04 11.72
CA LYS A 154 -13.08 -10.13 13.10
C LYS A 154 -12.01 -9.85 14.15
N GLY A 155 -10.78 -9.57 13.74
CA GLY A 155 -9.66 -9.28 14.64
C GLY A 155 -8.30 -9.54 14.03
N VAL A 156 -7.27 -9.51 14.86
CA VAL A 156 -5.87 -9.72 14.49
C VAL A 156 -5.26 -10.81 15.36
N ILE A 157 -4.50 -11.72 14.76
CA ILE A 157 -3.71 -12.73 15.46
C ILE A 157 -2.25 -12.46 15.17
N ARG A 158 -1.46 -12.36 16.25
CA ARG A 158 -0.02 -12.34 16.18
C ARG A 158 0.52 -13.76 16.02
N VAL A 159 1.43 -13.94 15.08
CA VAL A 159 2.13 -15.21 14.82
C VAL A 159 3.62 -14.93 14.93
N ASP A 160 4.23 -15.29 16.07
CA ASP A 160 5.66 -15.10 16.35
C ASP A 160 6.45 -16.41 16.49
N THR A 161 5.76 -17.54 16.39
CA THR A 161 6.35 -18.88 16.25
C THR A 161 5.59 -19.65 15.17
N ASN A 162 6.12 -20.82 14.77
CA ASN A 162 5.39 -21.72 13.89
C ASN A 162 3.98 -21.99 14.44
N LYS A 163 2.95 -21.86 13.60
CA LYS A 163 1.55 -21.96 14.02
C LYS A 163 0.74 -22.72 12.98
N LEU A 164 0.02 -23.73 13.44
CA LEU A 164 -1.11 -24.28 12.71
C LEU A 164 -2.32 -23.37 12.94
N MET A 165 -2.90 -22.86 11.85
CA MET A 165 -4.09 -22.02 11.90
C MET A 165 -5.31 -22.87 12.24
N ALA A 166 -6.06 -22.46 13.27
CA ALA A 166 -7.25 -23.17 13.74
C ALA A 166 -8.53 -22.59 13.08
N PRO A 167 -9.66 -23.31 13.09
CA PRO A 167 -10.93 -22.78 12.57
C PRO A 167 -11.37 -21.46 13.21
N GLY A 168 -11.05 -21.25 14.50
CA GLY A 168 -11.31 -20.00 15.21
C GLY A 168 -10.41 -18.82 14.80
N ASP A 169 -9.40 -19.06 13.99
CA ASP A 169 -8.49 -18.04 13.45
C ASP A 169 -9.01 -17.45 12.13
N MET A 170 -10.03 -18.07 11.51
CA MET A 170 -10.60 -17.62 10.24
C MET A 170 -11.24 -16.24 10.32
N ASN A 171 -11.21 -15.50 9.22
CA ASN A 171 -11.66 -14.11 9.13
C ASN A 171 -10.91 -13.16 10.08
N LYS A 172 -9.67 -13.48 10.45
CA LYS A 172 -8.78 -12.56 11.18
C LYS A 172 -7.54 -12.27 10.34
N ILE A 173 -6.89 -11.15 10.65
CA ILE A 173 -5.60 -10.80 10.07
C ILE A 173 -4.51 -11.57 10.81
N MET A 174 -3.75 -12.37 10.07
CA MET A 174 -2.62 -13.15 10.56
C MET A 174 -1.34 -12.31 10.37
N GLN A 175 -0.86 -11.70 11.44
CA GLN A 175 0.37 -10.90 11.41
C GLN A 175 1.57 -11.77 11.76
N LEU A 176 2.37 -12.09 10.74
CA LEU A 176 3.64 -12.79 10.87
C LEU A 176 4.67 -11.84 11.48
N ARG A 177 5.32 -12.25 12.57
CA ARG A 177 6.28 -11.45 13.36
C ARG A 177 7.43 -12.32 13.87
N GLY A 178 8.11 -13.00 12.95
CA GLY A 178 9.19 -13.94 13.26
C GLY A 178 10.50 -13.26 13.72
N GLY A 179 10.64 -11.95 13.51
CA GLY A 179 11.87 -11.21 13.78
C GLY A 179 13.00 -11.70 12.89
N ALA A 180 14.11 -12.06 13.51
CA ALA A 180 15.27 -12.65 12.84
C ALA A 180 15.07 -14.13 12.43
N SER A 181 13.98 -14.77 12.88
CA SER A 181 13.67 -16.16 12.58
C SER A 181 12.59 -16.24 11.50
N ALA A 182 12.78 -17.12 10.52
CA ALA A 182 11.69 -17.52 9.63
C ALA A 182 10.68 -18.38 10.40
N ILE A 183 9.40 -18.04 10.31
CA ILE A 183 8.30 -18.83 10.88
C ILE A 183 7.42 -19.42 9.79
N THR A 184 6.73 -20.50 10.14
CA THR A 184 5.75 -21.16 9.26
C THR A 184 4.34 -21.01 9.81
N LEU A 185 3.46 -20.40 9.04
CA LEU A 185 2.02 -20.47 9.22
C LEU A 185 1.48 -21.64 8.39
N THR A 186 0.98 -22.68 9.04
CA THR A 186 0.34 -23.81 8.37
C THR A 186 -1.17 -23.56 8.25
N LEU A 187 -1.67 -23.50 7.02
CA LEU A 187 -3.09 -23.42 6.71
C LEU A 187 -3.74 -24.79 7.00
N PRO A 188 -4.92 -24.83 7.61
CA PRO A 188 -5.56 -26.10 7.95
C PRO A 188 -6.12 -26.76 6.69
N ASP A 189 -6.58 -28.00 6.86
CA ASP A 189 -7.33 -28.69 5.82
C ASP A 189 -8.61 -27.93 5.48
N GLY A 190 -8.94 -27.90 4.19
CA GLY A 190 -10.11 -27.22 3.63
C GLY A 190 -11.43 -27.63 4.23
N SER A 191 -11.57 -28.89 4.66
CA SER A 191 -12.76 -29.39 5.33
C SER A 191 -13.04 -28.69 6.67
N LEU A 192 -12.03 -28.03 7.24
CA LEU A 192 -12.12 -27.28 8.49
C LEU A 192 -12.40 -25.79 8.26
N ILE A 193 -12.48 -25.34 6.99
CA ILE A 193 -12.70 -23.95 6.62
C ILE A 193 -14.19 -23.69 6.43
N PRO A 194 -14.81 -22.78 7.20
CA PRO A 194 -16.17 -22.35 6.92
C PRO A 194 -16.25 -21.70 5.53
N ALA A 195 -17.32 -21.99 4.78
CA ALA A 195 -17.57 -21.36 3.50
C ALA A 195 -17.50 -19.82 3.58
N ASN A 196 -16.99 -19.18 2.52
CA ASN A 196 -16.80 -17.72 2.44
C ASN A 196 -15.85 -17.14 3.51
N SER A 197 -14.91 -17.93 4.02
CA SER A 197 -13.88 -17.42 4.94
C SER A 197 -12.74 -16.77 4.17
N LEU A 198 -12.36 -15.57 4.63
CA LEU A 198 -11.18 -14.86 4.16
C LEU A 198 -10.04 -15.00 5.19
N THR A 199 -8.83 -15.23 4.73
CA THR A 199 -7.61 -15.25 5.54
C THR A 199 -6.65 -14.19 5.01
N ILE A 200 -6.43 -13.14 5.79
CA ILE A 200 -5.50 -12.08 5.44
C ILE A 200 -4.18 -12.37 6.17
N ILE A 201 -3.07 -12.39 5.45
CA ILE A 201 -1.73 -12.62 6.01
C ILE A 201 -0.89 -11.38 5.75
N GLU A 202 -0.25 -10.86 6.80
CA GLU A 202 0.61 -9.69 6.73
C GLU A 202 2.00 -10.02 7.28
N SER A 203 3.02 -9.48 6.64
CA SER A 203 4.43 -9.59 7.03
C SER A 203 5.05 -8.20 7.24
N ASN A 204 4.24 -7.25 7.72
CA ASN A 204 4.55 -5.82 7.72
C ASN A 204 5.46 -5.35 8.87
N ILE A 205 5.59 -6.14 9.94
CA ILE A 205 6.18 -5.67 11.19
C ILE A 205 7.12 -6.74 11.75
N LEU A 206 8.36 -6.35 12.06
CA LEU A 206 9.35 -7.19 12.73
C LEU A 206 9.60 -8.52 12.00
N ASN A 207 9.89 -8.46 10.70
CA ASN A 207 10.37 -9.62 9.94
C ASN A 207 11.64 -9.21 9.22
N ASP A 208 12.73 -9.94 9.48
CA ASP A 208 14.00 -9.81 8.77
C ASP A 208 14.16 -10.95 7.74
N LYS A 209 13.21 -11.89 7.72
CA LYS A 209 13.22 -13.11 6.92
C LYS A 209 11.88 -13.30 6.20
N HIS A 210 11.92 -13.99 5.07
CA HIS A 210 10.72 -14.48 4.41
C HIS A 210 10.07 -15.57 5.26
N ASN A 211 8.81 -15.36 5.64
CA ASN A 211 8.04 -16.35 6.39
C ASN A 211 7.36 -17.33 5.44
N ALA A 212 7.14 -18.56 5.87
CA ALA A 212 6.46 -19.57 5.06
C ALA A 212 4.96 -19.60 5.40
N VAL A 213 4.12 -19.70 4.36
CA VAL A 213 2.71 -20.03 4.47
C VAL A 213 2.49 -21.33 3.73
N THR A 214 2.21 -22.41 4.46
CA THR A 214 2.21 -23.78 3.95
C THR A 214 0.84 -24.42 4.11
N THR A 215 0.38 -25.18 3.13
CA THR A 215 -0.87 -25.94 3.23
C THR A 215 -0.69 -27.27 3.97
N SER A 216 -1.78 -27.81 4.49
CA SER A 216 -1.85 -29.18 5.01
C SER A 216 -2.70 -30.06 4.09
N GLY A 217 -2.77 -31.38 4.36
CA GLY A 217 -3.68 -32.28 3.64
C GLY A 217 -3.39 -32.51 2.16
N GLY A 218 -2.20 -32.12 1.65
CA GLY A 218 -1.87 -32.23 0.22
C GLY A 218 -2.56 -31.20 -0.67
N GLN A 219 -3.14 -30.15 -0.06
CA GLN A 219 -3.80 -29.06 -0.77
C GLN A 219 -2.78 -28.10 -1.39
N TYR A 220 -3.24 -27.29 -2.34
CA TYR A 220 -2.42 -26.28 -3.01
C TYR A 220 -2.90 -24.86 -2.75
N ILE A 221 -1.99 -23.91 -2.94
CA ILE A 221 -2.21 -22.48 -3.08
C ILE A 221 -2.08 -22.16 -4.56
N TYR A 222 -3.17 -21.73 -5.19
CA TYR A 222 -3.24 -21.37 -6.59
C TYR A 222 -2.91 -19.89 -6.78
N MET A 223 -1.91 -19.63 -7.62
CA MET A 223 -1.48 -18.28 -7.97
C MET A 223 -0.82 -18.30 -9.36
N ASN A 224 -1.16 -17.32 -10.21
CA ASN A 224 -0.53 -17.12 -11.52
C ASN A 224 -0.54 -18.37 -12.42
N GLY A 225 -1.61 -19.16 -12.37
CA GLY A 225 -1.75 -20.39 -13.17
C GLY A 225 -0.87 -21.56 -12.71
N ALA A 226 -0.27 -21.47 -11.52
CA ALA A 226 0.52 -22.52 -10.90
C ALA A 226 -0.05 -22.91 -9.53
N SER A 227 0.32 -24.10 -9.06
CA SER A 227 -0.04 -24.64 -7.76
C SER A 227 1.19 -24.72 -6.85
N TYR A 228 1.03 -24.30 -5.60
CA TYR A 228 2.11 -24.20 -4.63
C TYR A 228 1.70 -24.79 -3.29
N ASN A 229 2.54 -25.62 -2.67
CA ASN A 229 2.28 -26.09 -1.30
C ASN A 229 2.73 -25.06 -0.26
N THR A 230 3.57 -24.11 -0.67
CA THR A 230 4.10 -23.06 0.21
C THR A 230 4.34 -21.80 -0.61
N ILE A 231 3.94 -20.67 -0.04
CA ILE A 231 4.30 -19.32 -0.49
C ILE A 231 5.10 -18.61 0.60
N TYR A 232 5.79 -17.53 0.24
CA TYR A 232 6.77 -16.88 1.12
C TYR A 232 6.60 -15.35 1.17
N PRO A 233 5.66 -14.81 1.96
CA PRO A 233 5.45 -13.36 2.02
C PRO A 233 6.74 -12.61 2.40
N GLY A 234 7.07 -11.59 1.60
CA GLY A 234 8.20 -10.70 1.79
C GLY A 234 8.04 -9.77 2.99
N ILE A 235 9.08 -9.00 3.30
CA ILE A 235 9.01 -7.96 4.34
C ILE A 235 8.09 -6.84 3.82
N GLY A 236 7.09 -6.43 4.59
CA GLY A 236 6.16 -5.37 4.18
C GLY A 236 5.05 -5.80 3.22
N GLU A 237 4.85 -7.11 3.03
CA GLU A 237 3.84 -7.64 2.10
C GLU A 237 2.59 -8.16 2.81
N SER A 238 1.48 -8.17 2.07
CA SER A 238 0.23 -8.80 2.52
C SER A 238 -0.42 -9.62 1.40
N VAL A 239 -0.93 -10.80 1.76
CA VAL A 239 -1.60 -11.74 0.85
C VAL A 239 -2.95 -12.11 1.42
N TRP A 240 -3.98 -12.10 0.57
CA TRP A 240 -5.35 -12.44 0.95
C TRP A 240 -5.72 -13.77 0.30
N LEU A 241 -6.10 -14.72 1.14
CA LEU A 241 -6.43 -16.09 0.75
C LEU A 241 -7.90 -16.38 1.04
N TYR A 242 -8.55 -17.12 0.15
CA TYR A 242 -9.78 -17.84 0.45
C TYR A 242 -9.61 -19.30 0.05
N PHE A 243 -10.42 -20.17 0.65
CA PHE A 243 -10.47 -21.57 0.30
C PHE A 243 -11.70 -21.85 -0.56
N ASP A 244 -11.53 -22.66 -1.60
CA ASP A 244 -12.59 -23.19 -2.46
C ASP A 244 -12.44 -24.73 -2.58
N GLU A 245 -13.32 -25.41 -3.33
CA GLU A 245 -13.43 -26.87 -3.40
C GLU A 245 -12.10 -27.63 -3.55
N ASP A 246 -11.13 -27.07 -4.27
CA ASP A 246 -9.89 -27.74 -4.66
C ASP A 246 -8.61 -27.12 -4.05
N GLY A 247 -8.71 -26.05 -3.26
CA GLY A 247 -7.54 -25.44 -2.63
C GLY A 247 -7.68 -23.99 -2.21
N TRP A 248 -6.55 -23.38 -1.90
CA TRP A 248 -6.42 -22.00 -1.47
C TRP A 248 -6.14 -21.11 -2.67
N TYR A 249 -6.79 -19.95 -2.75
CA TYR A 249 -6.65 -19.02 -3.85
C TYR A 249 -6.23 -17.65 -3.33
N ILE A 250 -5.28 -17.03 -4.02
CA ILE A 250 -4.88 -15.65 -3.74
C ILE A 250 -5.87 -14.69 -4.42
N LEU A 251 -6.64 -13.97 -3.60
CA LEU A 251 -7.52 -12.89 -4.06
C LEU A 251 -6.75 -11.62 -4.35
N ASN A 252 -5.75 -11.33 -3.50
CA ASN A 252 -4.98 -10.10 -3.59
C ASN A 252 -3.57 -10.32 -3.05
N ASP A 253 -2.57 -10.03 -3.88
CA ASP A 253 -1.17 -9.90 -3.53
C ASP A 253 -0.78 -8.41 -3.60
N PHE A 254 -1.10 -7.66 -2.54
CA PHE A 254 -0.87 -6.21 -2.54
C PHE A 254 0.57 -5.88 -2.95
N GLY A 255 0.71 -5.09 -4.01
CA GLY A 255 2.00 -4.71 -4.61
C GLY A 255 2.41 -5.52 -5.83
N GLY A 256 1.69 -6.59 -6.20
CA GLY A 256 1.96 -7.40 -7.40
C GLY A 256 3.35 -8.04 -7.43
N ILE A 257 4.07 -8.02 -6.30
CA ILE A 257 5.50 -8.36 -6.24
C ILE A 257 5.72 -9.82 -6.61
N TYR A 258 4.78 -10.72 -6.29
CA TYR A 258 4.84 -12.12 -6.70
C TYR A 258 4.80 -12.30 -8.22
N ARG A 259 4.16 -11.39 -8.96
CA ARG A 259 4.12 -11.41 -10.43
C ARG A 259 5.40 -10.87 -11.05
N GLU A 260 6.20 -10.15 -10.28
CA GLU A 260 7.42 -9.48 -10.72
C GLU A 260 8.70 -10.12 -10.18
N LEU A 261 8.57 -11.27 -9.52
CA LEU A 261 9.70 -12.00 -8.95
C LEU A 261 10.72 -12.40 -10.00
N GLY A 262 11.99 -12.10 -9.71
CA GLY A 262 13.11 -12.37 -10.61
C GLY A 262 13.29 -11.32 -11.71
N ASN A 263 12.44 -10.29 -11.77
CA ASN A 263 12.69 -9.14 -12.63
C ASN A 263 13.95 -8.41 -12.19
N ILE A 264 14.73 -7.97 -13.17
CA ILE A 264 15.94 -7.19 -12.95
C ILE A 264 15.57 -5.72 -13.09
N VAL A 265 15.73 -4.96 -12.00
CA VAL A 265 15.35 -3.54 -11.95
C VAL A 265 16.57 -2.68 -11.60
N PRO A 266 16.88 -1.63 -12.38
CA PRO A 266 17.91 -0.67 -12.02
C PRO A 266 17.36 0.29 -10.94
N VAL A 267 18.00 0.33 -9.78
CA VAL A 267 17.61 1.18 -8.64
C VAL A 267 18.82 1.90 -8.05
N TYR A 268 18.61 3.06 -7.44
CA TYR A 268 19.67 3.78 -6.71
C TYR A 268 20.06 3.10 -5.38
N LYS A 269 19.13 2.36 -4.77
CA LYS A 269 19.32 1.66 -3.51
C LYS A 269 18.43 0.42 -3.47
N ALA A 270 18.99 -0.72 -3.09
CA ALA A 270 18.24 -1.96 -2.86
C ALA A 270 17.26 -1.78 -1.68
N GLY A 271 16.01 -2.17 -1.89
CA GLY A 271 14.98 -2.24 -0.87
C GLY A 271 15.07 -3.50 0.01
N PRO A 272 14.17 -3.64 1.00
CA PRO A 272 14.18 -4.77 1.95
C PRO A 272 14.03 -6.16 1.30
N ASN A 273 13.43 -6.25 0.12
CA ASN A 273 13.20 -7.51 -0.60
C ASN A 273 14.06 -7.66 -1.86
N ASP A 274 15.05 -6.77 -2.05
CA ASP A 274 15.92 -6.76 -3.23
C ASP A 274 17.27 -7.42 -2.92
N LEU A 275 17.85 -8.08 -3.93
CA LEU A 275 19.21 -8.60 -3.88
C LEU A 275 20.06 -7.94 -4.97
N VAL A 276 21.29 -7.59 -4.62
CA VAL A 276 22.26 -7.03 -5.56
C VAL A 276 22.85 -8.15 -6.42
N LEU A 277 22.85 -7.96 -7.74
CA LEU A 277 23.40 -8.91 -8.70
C LEU A 277 24.92 -8.76 -8.84
N ASP A 278 25.66 -9.22 -7.84
CA ASP A 278 27.12 -9.08 -7.70
C ASP A 278 27.88 -10.42 -7.71
N GLY A 279 27.21 -11.52 -8.06
CA GLY A 279 27.81 -12.86 -8.04
C GLY A 279 27.89 -13.52 -6.66
N SER A 280 27.24 -12.95 -5.64
CA SER A 280 27.23 -13.50 -4.27
C SER A 280 26.51 -14.85 -4.17
N LEU A 281 26.98 -15.70 -3.25
CA LEU A 281 26.24 -16.87 -2.77
C LEU A 281 25.25 -16.43 -1.71
N VAL A 282 24.01 -16.85 -1.86
CA VAL A 282 22.92 -16.53 -0.93
C VAL A 282 22.24 -17.82 -0.44
N SER A 283 21.68 -17.75 0.77
CA SER A 283 20.96 -18.86 1.39
C SER A 283 19.64 -19.12 0.66
N ARG A 284 19.36 -20.39 0.35
CA ARG A 284 18.05 -20.83 -0.17
C ARG A 284 16.95 -20.69 0.86
N ALA A 285 17.25 -20.87 2.14
CA ALA A 285 16.24 -20.75 3.21
C ALA A 285 15.79 -19.29 3.36
N ASP A 286 16.74 -18.36 3.36
CA ASP A 286 16.42 -16.92 3.50
C ASP A 286 15.75 -16.35 2.24
N ASN A 287 16.09 -16.91 1.08
CA ASN A 287 15.61 -16.44 -0.23
C ASN A 287 14.75 -17.51 -0.92
N ALA A 288 13.96 -18.26 -0.14
CA ALA A 288 13.18 -19.40 -0.62
C ALA A 288 12.25 -19.02 -1.77
N ARG A 289 11.64 -17.83 -1.68
CA ARG A 289 10.80 -17.25 -2.72
C ARG A 289 11.51 -17.11 -4.07
N LEU A 290 12.68 -16.47 -4.06
CA LEU A 290 13.47 -16.29 -5.28
C LEU A 290 13.96 -17.64 -5.80
N TRP A 291 14.42 -18.52 -4.91
CA TRP A 291 14.90 -19.85 -5.28
C TRP A 291 13.83 -20.70 -5.97
N GLN A 292 12.58 -20.60 -5.54
CA GLN A 292 11.45 -21.27 -6.19
C GLN A 292 11.30 -20.85 -7.66
N VAL A 293 11.49 -19.57 -7.96
CA VAL A 293 11.40 -19.03 -9.33
C VAL A 293 12.64 -19.35 -10.15
N VAL A 294 13.84 -19.21 -9.56
CA VAL A 294 15.13 -19.47 -10.23
C VAL A 294 15.24 -20.90 -10.75
N GLN A 295 14.65 -21.87 -10.05
CA GLN A 295 14.59 -23.26 -10.52
C GLN A 295 13.86 -23.42 -11.87
N GLY A 296 12.95 -22.49 -12.21
CA GLY A 296 12.24 -22.45 -13.48
C GLY A 296 13.01 -21.76 -14.62
N PHE A 297 14.19 -21.17 -14.37
CA PHE A 297 14.95 -20.43 -15.38
C PHE A 297 15.67 -21.33 -16.40
N GLY A 298 15.52 -22.64 -16.26
CA GLY A 298 16.02 -23.65 -17.17
C GLY A 298 17.52 -23.49 -17.40
N SER A 299 17.91 -23.24 -18.65
CA SER A 299 19.32 -23.19 -19.05
C SER A 299 20.10 -21.98 -18.51
N SER A 300 19.41 -21.00 -17.91
CA SER A 300 20.03 -19.83 -17.23
C SER A 300 20.39 -20.11 -15.77
N LEU A 301 20.08 -21.32 -15.27
CA LEU A 301 20.57 -21.86 -14.01
C LEU A 301 21.63 -22.94 -14.32
N VAL A 302 22.87 -22.71 -13.91
CA VAL A 302 24.01 -23.61 -14.15
C VAL A 302 24.56 -24.18 -12.85
N SER A 303 25.49 -25.15 -12.92
CA SER A 303 26.21 -25.60 -11.72
C SER A 303 27.22 -24.55 -11.24
N ASP A 304 27.63 -24.56 -9.96
CA ASP A 304 28.64 -23.61 -9.46
C ASP A 304 30.01 -23.84 -10.10
N THR A 305 30.33 -25.09 -10.44
CA THR A 305 31.52 -25.41 -11.23
C THR A 305 31.46 -24.73 -12.59
N THR A 306 30.33 -24.82 -13.30
CA THR A 306 30.13 -24.15 -14.59
C THR A 306 30.22 -22.64 -14.45
N TRP A 307 29.58 -22.07 -13.43
CA TRP A 307 29.58 -20.64 -13.16
C TRP A 307 31.00 -20.09 -12.91
N ASN A 308 31.85 -20.89 -12.25
CA ASN A 308 33.25 -20.56 -11.99
C ASN A 308 34.22 -20.88 -13.13
N THR A 309 33.74 -21.31 -14.31
CA THR A 309 34.58 -21.47 -15.50
C THR A 309 35.36 -20.18 -15.75
N ALA A 310 36.69 -20.27 -15.74
CA ALA A 310 37.56 -19.10 -15.82
C ALA A 310 37.49 -18.45 -17.20
N ASP A 311 37.59 -19.23 -18.26
CA ASP A 311 37.68 -18.77 -19.65
C ASP A 311 36.97 -19.75 -20.60
N ALA A 312 36.48 -19.24 -21.73
CA ALA A 312 36.04 -20.06 -22.86
C ALA A 312 36.44 -19.42 -24.20
N LEU A 313 36.62 -20.23 -25.24
CA LEU A 313 36.94 -19.76 -26.59
C LEU A 313 35.66 -19.56 -27.41
N VAL A 314 35.46 -18.37 -27.97
CA VAL A 314 34.36 -18.04 -28.89
C VAL A 314 34.94 -17.36 -30.11
N ALA A 315 34.67 -17.92 -31.30
CA ALA A 315 35.17 -17.37 -32.57
C ALA A 315 36.68 -17.05 -32.54
N GLY A 316 37.49 -17.91 -31.93
CA GLY A 316 38.94 -17.74 -31.80
C GLY A 316 39.41 -16.76 -30.72
N ARG A 317 38.51 -16.31 -29.83
CA ARG A 317 38.81 -15.33 -28.78
C ARG A 317 38.46 -15.83 -27.39
N THR A 318 39.30 -15.49 -26.41
CA THR A 318 39.08 -15.84 -25.00
C THR A 318 38.05 -14.90 -24.37
N VAL A 319 36.98 -15.50 -23.86
CA VAL A 319 35.88 -14.89 -23.13
C VAL A 319 36.04 -15.27 -21.67
N GLN A 320 36.33 -14.28 -20.82
CA GLN A 320 36.54 -14.52 -19.39
C GLN A 320 35.20 -14.67 -18.67
N LYS A 321 35.10 -15.69 -17.83
CA LYS A 321 33.99 -15.98 -16.91
C LYS A 321 32.61 -15.95 -17.60
N PRO A 322 32.41 -16.78 -18.63
CA PRO A 322 31.34 -16.55 -19.60
C PRO A 322 29.92 -16.92 -19.08
N TYR A 323 29.83 -17.50 -17.88
CA TYR A 323 28.60 -17.88 -17.20
C TYR A 323 28.18 -16.92 -16.07
N ARG A 324 28.91 -15.82 -15.84
CA ARG A 324 28.65 -14.91 -14.71
C ARG A 324 27.28 -14.24 -14.75
N GLY A 325 26.66 -14.12 -15.92
CA GLY A 325 25.30 -13.63 -16.04
C GLY A 325 24.21 -14.66 -15.72
N CYS A 326 24.56 -15.93 -15.49
CA CYS A 326 23.62 -16.97 -15.10
C CYS A 326 23.51 -17.08 -13.56
N PHE A 327 22.40 -17.65 -13.09
CA PHE A 327 22.31 -18.14 -11.72
C PHE A 327 23.12 -19.44 -11.59
N SER A 328 23.58 -19.75 -10.38
CA SER A 328 24.19 -21.04 -10.07
C SER A 328 23.40 -21.80 -9.02
N THR A 329 23.39 -23.14 -9.10
CA THR A 329 22.85 -24.01 -8.06
C THR A 329 23.60 -23.94 -6.73
N GLY A 330 24.71 -23.20 -6.66
CA GLY A 330 25.56 -23.10 -5.47
C GLY A 330 26.12 -24.48 -5.09
N ASP A 331 26.10 -24.79 -3.80
CA ASP A 331 26.49 -26.10 -3.25
C ASP A 331 25.54 -27.26 -3.61
N GLY A 332 24.43 -26.97 -4.31
CA GLY A 332 23.42 -27.96 -4.68
C GLY A 332 22.36 -28.21 -3.61
N SER A 333 22.55 -27.74 -2.37
CA SER A 333 21.68 -28.05 -1.23
C SER A 333 21.15 -26.81 -0.51
N THR A 334 22.02 -25.97 0.06
CA THR A 334 21.64 -24.88 0.97
C THR A 334 21.81 -23.49 0.38
N THR A 335 22.57 -23.36 -0.70
CA THR A 335 22.88 -22.06 -1.32
C THR A 335 22.55 -22.04 -2.81
N PHE A 336 22.47 -20.84 -3.35
CA PHE A 336 22.50 -20.59 -4.79
C PHE A 336 23.25 -19.29 -5.03
N ARG A 337 23.73 -19.07 -6.26
CA ARG A 337 24.47 -17.85 -6.59
C ARG A 337 23.65 -16.95 -7.50
N LEU A 338 23.71 -15.66 -7.22
CA LEU A 338 23.16 -14.64 -8.09
C LEU A 338 24.07 -14.42 -9.31
N PRO A 339 23.52 -13.92 -10.43
CA PRO A 339 24.32 -13.34 -11.50
C PRO A 339 25.21 -12.18 -11.02
N ASP A 340 26.28 -11.90 -11.76
CA ASP A 340 27.13 -10.71 -11.60
C ASP A 340 26.93 -9.78 -12.79
N TYR A 341 26.17 -8.70 -12.57
CA TYR A 341 25.79 -7.73 -13.60
C TYR A 341 26.59 -6.42 -13.48
N ARG A 342 27.55 -6.37 -12.56
CA ARG A 342 28.38 -5.16 -12.38
C ARG A 342 29.19 -4.89 -13.63
N ASN A 343 29.20 -3.62 -14.06
CA ASN A 343 29.88 -3.16 -15.28
C ASN A 343 29.42 -3.86 -16.58
N MET A 344 28.20 -4.40 -16.60
CA MET A 344 27.62 -5.03 -17.78
C MET A 344 26.49 -4.18 -18.37
N THR A 345 26.40 -4.15 -19.69
CA THR A 345 25.21 -3.65 -20.39
C THR A 345 24.20 -4.78 -20.62
N LEU A 346 22.91 -4.47 -20.64
CA LEU A 346 21.87 -5.44 -20.99
C LEU A 346 21.62 -5.40 -22.49
N ARG A 347 21.63 -6.56 -23.14
CA ARG A 347 21.39 -6.66 -24.58
C ARG A 347 20.32 -7.70 -24.87
N GLY A 348 19.39 -7.35 -25.75
CA GLY A 348 18.40 -8.29 -26.26
C GLY A 348 19.08 -9.43 -27.02
N LEU A 349 18.69 -10.67 -26.74
CA LEU A 349 19.11 -11.81 -27.53
C LEU A 349 18.55 -11.69 -28.95
N LYS A 350 19.42 -11.91 -29.96
CA LYS A 350 19.05 -11.80 -31.38
C LYS A 350 17.99 -12.82 -31.80
N SER A 351 17.95 -13.98 -31.16
CA SER A 351 16.98 -15.04 -31.37
C SER A 351 16.98 -16.00 -30.18
N LEU A 352 15.81 -16.54 -29.82
CA LEU A 352 15.68 -17.63 -28.84
C LEU A 352 16.20 -18.98 -29.38
N ILE A 353 16.33 -19.10 -30.70
CA ILE A 353 16.77 -20.31 -31.43
C ILE A 353 17.79 -19.90 -32.49
N GLY A 354 19.07 -19.81 -32.09
CA GLY A 354 20.22 -19.53 -32.97
C GLY A 354 20.30 -18.10 -33.49
N GLY A 355 21.46 -17.43 -33.33
CA GLY A 355 21.67 -16.17 -34.05
C GLY A 355 22.75 -15.20 -33.57
N ASP A 356 23.49 -15.48 -32.50
CA ASP A 356 24.64 -14.66 -32.08
C ASP A 356 25.85 -15.56 -31.89
N THR A 357 26.59 -15.84 -32.97
CA THR A 357 27.78 -16.71 -32.98
C THR A 357 28.96 -16.13 -32.20
N GLU A 358 28.89 -14.83 -31.88
CA GLU A 358 29.92 -14.11 -31.14
C GLU A 358 29.63 -14.08 -29.63
N ARG A 359 28.47 -14.57 -29.21
CA ARG A 359 28.12 -14.80 -27.81
C ARG A 359 28.36 -16.25 -27.44
N PHE A 360 29.01 -16.47 -26.30
CA PHE A 360 29.29 -17.83 -25.83
C PHE A 360 28.01 -18.63 -25.56
N LEU A 361 26.99 -17.98 -24.98
CA LEU A 361 25.70 -18.58 -24.66
C LEU A 361 24.59 -17.72 -25.23
N ASN A 362 23.89 -18.19 -26.27
CA ASN A 362 22.76 -17.47 -26.83
C ASN A 362 21.45 -17.76 -26.04
N ARG A 363 21.45 -17.39 -24.76
CA ARG A 363 20.35 -17.54 -23.79
C ARG A 363 20.45 -16.47 -22.70
N PRO A 364 19.42 -16.26 -21.86
CA PRO A 364 19.50 -15.28 -20.78
C PRO A 364 20.70 -15.55 -19.86
N GLY A 365 21.39 -14.49 -19.46
CA GLY A 365 22.62 -14.59 -18.67
C GLY A 365 23.89 -14.86 -19.48
N GLY A 366 23.79 -15.05 -20.80
CA GLY A 366 24.93 -15.28 -21.66
C GLY A 366 25.79 -14.04 -21.85
N TYR A 367 27.07 -14.13 -21.48
CA TYR A 367 28.03 -13.04 -21.64
C TYR A 367 28.56 -12.92 -23.07
N GLN A 368 28.75 -11.68 -23.51
CA GLN A 368 29.42 -11.32 -24.75
C GLN A 368 30.42 -10.20 -24.47
N ARG A 369 31.65 -10.39 -24.95
CA ARG A 369 32.74 -9.44 -24.75
C ARG A 369 32.58 -8.20 -25.64
N HIS A 370 33.06 -7.07 -25.15
CA HIS A 370 33.19 -5.84 -25.94
C HIS A 370 33.99 -6.05 -27.22
N GLU A 371 33.70 -5.24 -28.22
CA GLU A 371 34.34 -5.27 -29.54
C GLU A 371 34.17 -3.90 -30.22
N PHE A 372 35.05 -3.58 -31.17
CA PHE A 372 34.86 -2.47 -32.09
C PHE A 372 34.70 -3.02 -33.51
N GLU A 373 33.89 -2.33 -34.31
CA GLU A 373 33.63 -2.72 -35.69
C GLU A 373 34.90 -2.63 -36.54
N SER A 374 35.09 -3.63 -37.40
CA SER A 374 36.27 -3.77 -38.23
C SER A 374 36.40 -2.58 -39.17
N HIS A 375 37.52 -1.87 -39.07
CA HIS A 375 37.86 -0.77 -39.96
C HIS A 375 39.35 -0.76 -40.25
N ASP A 376 39.71 -0.09 -41.33
CA ASP A 376 41.07 0.28 -41.69
C ASP A 376 41.19 1.81 -41.79
N HIS A 377 42.42 2.27 -41.99
CA HIS A 377 42.73 3.67 -42.20
C HIS A 377 43.52 3.84 -43.49
N ASP A 378 43.12 4.80 -44.30
CA ASP A 378 43.94 5.28 -45.41
C ASP A 378 45.03 6.20 -44.87
N VAL A 379 46.28 5.79 -45.05
CA VAL A 379 47.44 6.60 -44.73
C VAL A 379 47.81 7.39 -45.96
N GLN A 380 47.62 8.70 -45.88
CA GLN A 380 48.13 9.68 -46.82
C GLN A 380 49.47 10.20 -46.28
N PRO A 381 50.62 9.61 -46.65
CA PRO A 381 51.90 10.12 -46.20
C PRO A 381 52.08 11.57 -46.68
N PRO A 382 52.64 12.47 -45.86
CA PRO A 382 52.79 13.87 -46.23
C PRO A 382 53.63 13.99 -47.52
N ASN A 383 53.06 14.64 -48.54
CA ASN A 383 53.80 15.04 -49.72
C ASN A 383 54.49 16.38 -49.43
N SER A 384 55.82 16.39 -49.40
CA SER A 384 56.58 17.64 -49.36
C SER A 384 57.40 17.76 -50.62
N ASN A 385 57.20 18.85 -51.36
CA ASN A 385 58.06 19.29 -52.46
C ASN A 385 59.07 20.36 -51.98
N SER A 386 59.26 20.52 -50.67
CA SER A 386 60.15 21.49 -50.07
C SER A 386 61.49 20.85 -49.68
N ASP A 387 62.57 21.30 -50.32
CA ASP A 387 63.96 20.89 -50.04
C ASP A 387 64.43 21.26 -48.62
N SER A 388 63.72 22.12 -47.89
CA SER A 388 64.26 22.79 -46.69
C SER A 388 63.50 22.59 -45.37
N GLY A 389 62.59 21.61 -45.21
CA GLY A 389 62.00 21.45 -43.88
C GLY A 389 60.91 20.41 -43.63
N SER A 390 61.11 19.73 -42.48
CA SER A 390 60.13 19.30 -41.47
C SER A 390 58.93 18.45 -41.94
N GLY A 391 59.12 17.13 -41.95
CA GLY A 391 58.01 16.17 -42.10
C GLY A 391 58.28 14.93 -42.98
N LYS A 392 59.53 14.69 -43.41
CA LYS A 392 59.88 13.53 -44.25
C LYS A 392 59.97 12.25 -43.41
N THR A 393 59.33 11.18 -43.86
CA THR A 393 59.63 9.80 -43.43
C THR A 393 60.86 9.34 -44.22
N ALA A 394 62.02 9.21 -43.58
CA ALA A 394 63.24 8.75 -44.26
C ALA A 394 63.07 7.28 -44.70
N THR A 395 62.96 7.03 -46.00
CA THR A 395 63.09 5.69 -46.56
C THR A 395 64.57 5.50 -46.91
N GLY A 396 65.25 4.61 -46.19
CA GLY A 396 66.69 4.44 -46.32
C GLY A 396 67.09 3.90 -47.70
N ASN A 397 67.54 4.77 -48.59
CA ASN A 397 68.70 4.57 -49.48
C ASN A 397 68.91 5.82 -50.34
N ASP A 398 70.17 6.15 -50.63
CA ASP A 398 70.70 7.35 -51.31
C ASP A 398 70.21 7.58 -52.76
N SER A 399 68.90 7.57 -53.01
CA SER A 399 68.26 7.96 -54.26
C SER A 399 67.25 9.10 -54.01
N PRO A 400 67.02 9.99 -55.00
CA PRO A 400 66.18 11.17 -54.80
C PRO A 400 64.75 10.75 -54.46
N GLU A 401 64.41 10.86 -53.19
CA GLU A 401 63.07 11.09 -52.62
C GLU A 401 61.95 10.29 -53.28
N GLY A 402 61.89 8.98 -53.01
CA GLY A 402 60.72 8.19 -53.35
C GLY A 402 59.51 8.64 -52.53
N SER A 403 58.47 9.17 -53.18
CA SER A 403 57.20 9.41 -52.49
C SER A 403 56.65 8.07 -52.01
N ILE A 404 56.34 7.94 -50.71
CA ILE A 404 55.54 6.82 -50.24
C ILE A 404 54.16 6.99 -50.88
N ALA A 405 53.72 6.02 -51.69
CA ALA A 405 52.36 6.05 -52.22
C ALA A 405 51.36 5.91 -51.06
N PRO A 406 50.16 6.51 -51.14
CA PRO A 406 49.10 6.24 -50.18
C PRO A 406 48.88 4.73 -50.03
N TYR A 407 48.72 4.28 -48.80
CA TYR A 407 48.47 2.87 -48.48
C TYR A 407 47.42 2.77 -47.37
N SER A 408 46.67 1.68 -47.35
CA SER A 408 45.69 1.40 -46.30
C SER A 408 46.30 0.45 -45.26
N THR A 409 45.94 0.62 -43.99
CA THR A 409 46.22 -0.41 -42.98
C THR A 409 45.41 -1.67 -43.28
N SER A 410 45.78 -2.82 -42.69
CA SER A 410 44.85 -3.96 -42.67
C SER A 410 43.66 -3.64 -41.76
N ALA A 411 42.48 -4.14 -42.10
CA ALA A 411 41.31 -4.03 -41.24
C ALA A 411 41.51 -4.77 -39.91
N VAL A 412 41.12 -4.14 -38.80
CA VAL A 412 41.13 -4.73 -37.46
C VAL A 412 39.79 -4.44 -36.77
N GLY A 413 39.28 -5.41 -36.01
CA GLY A 413 38.01 -5.35 -35.29
C GLY A 413 37.18 -6.60 -35.59
N GLY A 414 35.86 -6.51 -35.46
CA GLY A 414 34.97 -7.54 -35.99
C GLY A 414 33.62 -7.00 -36.40
N ALA A 415 32.55 -7.78 -36.22
CA ALA A 415 31.31 -7.52 -36.93
C ALA A 415 30.55 -6.27 -36.45
N GLU A 416 30.82 -5.77 -35.24
CA GLU A 416 30.11 -4.60 -34.69
C GLU A 416 30.89 -3.94 -33.54
N THR A 417 30.55 -2.69 -33.24
CA THR A 417 30.98 -2.01 -32.02
C THR A 417 30.00 -2.29 -30.88
N ARG A 418 30.48 -2.84 -29.76
CA ARG A 418 29.68 -3.17 -28.57
C ARG A 418 30.47 -3.11 -27.28
N MET A 419 29.76 -2.88 -26.18
CA MET A 419 30.28 -3.03 -24.81
C MET A 419 30.13 -4.48 -24.31
N ASP A 420 30.79 -4.78 -23.20
CA ASP A 420 30.55 -6.02 -22.44
C ASP A 420 29.07 -6.09 -22.04
N ASN A 421 28.43 -7.21 -22.34
CA ASN A 421 26.99 -7.31 -22.19
C ASN A 421 26.49 -8.71 -21.81
N ILE A 422 25.36 -8.72 -21.11
CA ILE A 422 24.61 -9.92 -20.76
C ILE A 422 23.33 -9.99 -21.60
N GLY A 423 23.09 -11.17 -22.17
CA GLY A 423 21.89 -11.46 -22.94
C GLY A 423 20.64 -11.50 -22.08
N VAL A 424 19.58 -10.81 -22.50
CA VAL A 424 18.25 -10.83 -21.88
C VAL A 424 17.15 -11.00 -22.93
N ILE A 425 15.96 -11.41 -22.50
CA ILE A 425 14.77 -11.44 -23.34
C ILE A 425 13.94 -10.21 -23.02
N TRP A 426 13.63 -9.40 -24.04
CA TRP A 426 12.68 -8.31 -23.90
C TRP A 426 11.27 -8.87 -24.01
N VAL A 427 10.49 -8.71 -22.94
CA VAL A 427 9.11 -9.15 -22.87
C VAL A 427 8.21 -7.95 -22.55
N ILE A 428 6.97 -8.00 -23.03
CA ILE A 428 5.91 -7.12 -22.59
C ILE A 428 4.96 -7.91 -21.71
N LYS A 429 4.61 -7.36 -20.54
CA LYS A 429 3.56 -7.95 -19.70
C LYS A 429 2.26 -7.91 -20.50
N ARG A 430 1.60 -9.06 -20.63
CA ARG A 430 0.31 -9.19 -21.30
C ARG A 430 -0.82 -9.23 -20.30
#